data_AF-A0A9P9D6K4-F1
#
_entry.id   AF-A0A9P9D6K4-F1
#
_cell.length_a   1.000
_cell.length_b   1.000
_cell.length_c   1.000
_cell.angle_alpha   90.00
_cell.angle_beta   90.00
_cell.angle_gamma   90.00
#
_symmetry.space_group_name_H-M   'P 1'
#
loop_
_entity.id
_entity.type
_entity.pdbx_description
1 polymer ?
#
loop_
_entity_poly.entity_id
_entity_poly.type
_entity_poly.pdbx_seq_one_letter_code
_entity_poly.pdbx_strand_id
1 'polypeptide(L)'
;MSPESRREAFCGLDSRAEIPHICLDEDERVSNDAGVTFDVDSIIAFPSNLAVAKRGIRWSPTRMTVSDLQSDLHLRSIPVTYFDMNGMQHQVHRPVHQIPHYTFGRVVGFEDISLYFLFPNLYQEEQKCSKLRDEDFRLWMDGILLPAIYQCYSSAHVQHYPSSYDHSRCNSTARGVETLSQRVDPVAREQQLVYYLSPEALADVWANILASVFSTTT
;
A
#
# COMPACT_ATOMS: atom_id res chain seq x y z
N MET A 1 26.24 -32.18 18.49
CA MET A 1 26.56 -32.67 17.13
C MET A 1 28.08 -32.73 16.96
N SER A 2 28.62 -33.85 16.48
CA SER A 2 30.05 -33.98 16.19
C SER A 2 30.45 -33.08 15.01
N PRO A 3 31.74 -32.76 14.84
CA PRO A 3 32.22 -31.97 13.70
C PRO A 3 31.88 -32.62 12.35
N GLU A 4 31.93 -33.94 12.27
CA GLU A 4 31.61 -34.70 11.05
C GLU A 4 30.13 -34.59 10.69
N SER A 5 29.22 -34.76 11.65
CA SER A 5 27.78 -34.59 11.41
C SER A 5 27.41 -33.16 11.02
N ARG A 6 28.19 -32.15 11.43
CA ARG A 6 28.02 -30.78 10.95
C ARG A 6 28.48 -30.64 9.50
N ARG A 7 29.63 -31.21 9.14
CA ARG A 7 30.17 -31.12 7.79
C ARG A 7 29.24 -31.79 6.77
N GLU A 8 28.68 -32.94 7.12
CA GLU A 8 27.70 -33.65 6.29
C GLU A 8 26.41 -32.82 6.13
N ALA A 9 25.85 -32.33 7.24
CA ALA A 9 24.61 -31.55 7.21
C ALA A 9 24.73 -30.23 6.44
N PHE A 10 25.89 -29.56 6.49
CA PHE A 10 26.07 -28.24 5.88
C PHE A 10 26.74 -28.28 4.50
N CYS A 11 27.46 -29.34 4.15
CA CYS A 11 28.12 -29.46 2.83
C CYS A 11 27.49 -30.52 1.94
N GLY A 12 26.57 -31.35 2.44
CA GLY A 12 25.89 -32.40 1.66
C GLY A 12 26.82 -33.55 1.21
N LEU A 13 28.03 -33.62 1.75
CA LEU A 13 29.04 -34.62 1.38
C LEU A 13 29.06 -35.73 2.42
N ASP A 14 28.45 -36.87 2.08
CA ASP A 14 28.71 -38.12 2.78
C ASP A 14 30.15 -38.56 2.48
N SER A 15 30.86 -39.06 3.49
CA SER A 15 32.28 -39.44 3.45
C SER A 15 32.65 -40.53 2.42
N ARG A 16 31.65 -41.03 1.68
CA ARG A 16 31.77 -42.13 0.71
C ARG A 16 31.23 -41.83 -0.70
N ALA A 17 30.74 -40.63 -0.97
CA ALA A 17 30.21 -40.29 -2.29
C ALA A 17 31.30 -39.66 -3.18
N GLU A 18 31.55 -40.25 -4.36
CA GLU A 18 32.28 -39.58 -5.44
C GLU A 18 31.67 -38.20 -5.69
N ILE A 19 32.53 -37.19 -5.79
CA ILE A 19 32.12 -35.80 -6.02
C ILE A 19 31.47 -35.76 -7.41
N PRO A 20 30.19 -35.36 -7.54
CA PRO A 20 29.60 -35.19 -8.85
C PRO A 20 30.35 -34.08 -9.59
N HIS A 21 31.06 -34.46 -10.65
CA HIS A 21 31.75 -33.51 -11.51
C HIS A 21 30.75 -32.93 -12.51
N ILE A 22 30.48 -31.63 -12.41
CA ILE A 22 29.72 -30.89 -13.41
C ILE A 22 30.62 -30.74 -14.63
N CYS A 23 30.29 -31.41 -15.73
CA CYS A 23 30.97 -31.26 -17.02
C CYS A 23 30.31 -30.13 -17.80
N LEU A 24 30.93 -28.95 -17.79
CA LEU A 24 30.40 -27.75 -18.47
C LEU A 24 30.27 -27.95 -19.99
N ASP A 25 31.05 -28.85 -20.59
CA ASP A 25 31.01 -29.16 -22.03
C ASP A 25 29.75 -29.95 -22.44
N GLU A 26 29.13 -30.70 -21.52
CA GLU A 26 27.89 -31.47 -21.78
C GLU A 26 26.62 -30.68 -21.40
N ASP A 27 26.75 -29.61 -20.59
CA ASP A 27 25.62 -28.77 -20.12
C ASP A 27 25.18 -27.73 -21.18
N GLU A 28 26.03 -27.41 -22.16
CA GLU A 28 25.80 -26.39 -23.18
C GLU A 28 25.16 -26.88 -24.49
N ARG A 29 24.40 -27.98 -24.49
CA ARG A 29 23.47 -28.25 -25.60
C ARG A 29 22.15 -27.50 -25.39
N VAL A 30 22.23 -26.18 -25.31
CA VAL A 30 21.07 -25.29 -25.31
C VAL A 30 20.44 -25.36 -26.71
N SER A 31 19.23 -25.90 -26.81
CA SER A 31 18.43 -25.78 -28.03
C SER A 31 18.23 -24.30 -28.36
N ASN A 32 18.56 -23.87 -29.57
CA ASN A 32 18.44 -22.48 -30.06
C ASN A 32 16.99 -21.94 -30.15
N ASP A 33 16.00 -22.62 -29.58
CA ASP A 33 14.68 -22.02 -29.36
C ASP A 33 14.78 -21.12 -28.13
N ALA A 34 15.26 -19.89 -28.36
CA ALA A 34 15.17 -18.82 -27.39
C ALA A 34 13.68 -18.50 -27.18
N GLY A 35 13.04 -19.21 -26.25
CA GLY A 35 11.71 -18.87 -25.78
C GLY A 35 11.73 -17.43 -25.26
N VAL A 36 10.80 -16.61 -25.73
CA VAL A 36 10.65 -15.25 -25.20
C VAL A 36 10.13 -15.35 -23.77
N THR A 37 11.00 -15.05 -22.81
CA THR A 37 10.63 -14.92 -21.40
C THR A 37 10.36 -13.45 -21.10
N PHE A 38 9.20 -13.15 -20.51
CA PHE A 38 8.87 -11.81 -20.02
C PHE A 38 9.05 -11.78 -18.51
N ASP A 39 9.78 -10.78 -18.02
CA ASP A 39 9.79 -10.41 -16.61
C ASP A 39 8.71 -9.35 -16.37
N VAL A 40 7.81 -9.60 -15.42
CA VAL A 40 6.70 -8.70 -15.09
C VAL A 40 6.90 -8.23 -13.66
N ASP A 41 7.52 -7.07 -13.51
CA ASP A 41 7.82 -6.48 -12.20
C ASP A 41 6.57 -5.94 -11.48
N SER A 42 5.53 -5.56 -12.24
CA SER A 42 4.27 -5.06 -11.68
C SER A 42 3.09 -5.12 -12.65
N ILE A 43 1.88 -5.19 -12.08
CA ILE A 43 0.61 -5.05 -12.81
C ILE A 43 -0.11 -3.83 -12.24
N ILE A 44 -0.53 -2.91 -13.11
CA ILE A 44 -1.11 -1.63 -12.71
C ILE A 44 -2.38 -1.37 -13.53
N ALA A 45 -3.39 -0.81 -12.88
CA ALA A 45 -4.62 -0.37 -13.51
C ALA A 45 -5.07 0.97 -12.93
N PHE A 46 -5.74 1.78 -13.75
CA PHE A 46 -6.37 3.03 -13.37
C PHE A 46 -7.89 2.88 -13.46
N PRO A 47 -8.54 2.23 -12.49
CA PRO A 47 -9.99 2.05 -12.53
C PRO A 47 -10.68 3.41 -12.37
N SER A 48 -11.76 3.63 -13.11
CA SER A 48 -12.58 4.84 -13.00
C SER A 48 -13.50 4.84 -11.78
N ASN A 49 -13.61 3.72 -11.06
CA ASN A 49 -14.50 3.52 -9.91
C ASN A 49 -14.03 2.36 -9.00
N LEU A 50 -14.32 2.45 -7.69
CA LEU A 50 -14.04 1.40 -6.69
C LEU A 50 -14.79 0.08 -6.92
N ALA A 51 -15.90 0.08 -7.66
CA ALA A 51 -16.69 -1.10 -8.01
C ALA A 51 -15.96 -2.12 -8.91
N VAL A 52 -14.71 -1.85 -9.30
CA VAL A 52 -13.79 -2.85 -9.86
C VAL A 52 -13.52 -3.98 -8.85
N ALA A 53 -13.57 -3.70 -7.55
CA ALA A 53 -13.39 -4.69 -6.49
C ALA A 53 -14.68 -5.48 -6.24
N LYS A 54 -15.02 -6.40 -7.14
CA LYS A 54 -16.28 -7.17 -7.15
C LYS A 54 -16.54 -8.02 -5.90
N ARG A 55 -15.51 -8.29 -5.11
CA ARG A 55 -15.61 -9.06 -3.85
C ARG A 55 -15.41 -8.18 -2.60
N GLY A 56 -15.32 -6.86 -2.76
CA GLY A 56 -15.07 -5.92 -1.68
C GLY A 56 -13.60 -5.54 -1.52
N ILE A 57 -13.34 -4.69 -0.53
CA ILE A 57 -12.03 -4.11 -0.24
C ILE A 57 -11.71 -4.32 1.23
N ARG A 58 -10.48 -4.75 1.53
CA ARG A 58 -9.89 -4.67 2.87
C ARG A 58 -9.28 -3.29 3.05
N TRP A 59 -10.08 -2.37 3.58
CA TRP A 59 -9.76 -0.95 3.75
C TRP A 59 -8.91 -0.71 5.01
N SER A 60 -7.88 0.12 4.87
CA SER A 60 -6.95 0.53 5.93
C SER A 60 -7.17 2.01 6.29
N PRO A 61 -7.82 2.35 7.42
CA PRO A 61 -8.15 3.75 7.75
C PRO A 61 -6.98 4.54 8.34
N THR A 62 -5.83 3.90 8.53
CA THR A 62 -4.60 4.53 9.02
C THR A 62 -3.56 4.61 7.91
N ARG A 63 -2.68 5.62 8.00
CA ARG A 63 -1.52 5.79 7.10
C ARG A 63 -0.43 4.80 7.49
N MET A 64 -0.56 3.55 7.04
CA MET A 64 0.43 2.53 7.34
C MET A 64 1.67 2.66 6.43
N THR A 65 2.80 2.99 7.04
CA THR A 65 4.10 3.16 6.36
C THR A 65 4.55 1.93 5.56
N VAL A 66 4.14 0.73 5.97
CA VAL A 66 4.61 -0.54 5.39
C VAL A 66 4.01 -0.85 4.02
N SER A 67 2.96 -0.14 3.61
CA SER A 67 2.26 -0.39 2.34
C SER A 67 2.40 0.75 1.32
N ASP A 68 3.14 1.81 1.68
CA ASP A 68 3.39 2.95 0.80
C ASP A 68 4.28 2.54 -0.38
N LEU A 69 4.06 3.14 -1.55
CA LEU A 69 4.92 2.94 -2.71
C LEU A 69 6.31 3.51 -2.41
N GLN A 70 7.33 2.64 -2.35
CA GLN A 70 8.71 3.04 -2.04
C GLN A 70 9.62 3.15 -3.27
N SER A 71 9.23 2.54 -4.39
CA SER A 71 10.07 2.42 -5.59
C SER A 71 9.32 2.82 -6.86
N ASP A 72 10.08 3.10 -7.91
CA ASP A 72 9.52 3.37 -9.22
C ASP A 72 8.75 2.15 -9.75
N LEU A 73 7.61 2.44 -10.40
CA LEU A 73 6.77 1.47 -11.08
C LEU A 73 7.05 1.46 -12.59
N HIS A 74 8.07 2.18 -13.04
CA HIS A 74 8.46 2.36 -14.45
C HIS A 74 7.31 2.92 -15.32
N LEU A 75 6.42 3.68 -14.68
CA LEU A 75 5.36 4.42 -15.36
C LEU A 75 5.86 5.77 -15.86
N ARG A 76 5.16 6.33 -16.85
CA ARG A 76 5.37 7.73 -17.23
C ARG A 76 5.09 8.62 -16.03
N SER A 77 6.01 9.54 -15.72
CA SER A 77 5.85 10.51 -14.65
C SER A 77 4.59 11.35 -14.83
N ILE A 78 3.85 11.55 -13.73
CA ILE A 78 2.58 12.28 -13.71
C ILE A 78 2.86 13.76 -13.40
N PRO A 79 2.17 14.71 -14.05
CA PRO A 79 2.29 16.13 -13.71
C PRO A 79 1.73 16.40 -12.31
N VAL A 80 2.51 17.09 -11.49
CA VAL A 80 2.14 17.57 -10.16
C VAL A 80 2.25 19.09 -10.13
N THR A 81 1.44 19.72 -9.27
CA THR A 81 1.41 21.18 -9.08
C THR A 81 1.76 21.49 -7.63
N TYR A 82 2.62 22.48 -7.41
CA TYR A 82 2.94 22.98 -6.07
C TYR A 82 3.16 24.49 -6.07
N PHE A 83 3.14 25.09 -4.90
CA PHE A 83 3.49 26.49 -4.69
C PHE A 83 4.83 26.57 -3.95
N ASP A 84 5.73 27.42 -4.43
CA ASP A 84 6.99 27.68 -3.73
C ASP A 84 6.79 28.61 -2.51
N MET A 85 7.88 28.89 -1.79
CA MET A 85 7.86 29.78 -0.63
C MET A 85 7.41 31.22 -0.95
N ASN A 86 7.46 31.64 -2.21
CA ASN A 86 7.00 32.96 -2.68
C ASN A 86 5.54 32.92 -3.16
N GLY A 87 4.87 31.76 -3.08
CA GLY A 87 3.52 31.56 -3.58
C GLY A 87 3.43 31.45 -5.10
N MET A 88 4.54 31.22 -5.80
CA MET A 88 4.53 31.00 -7.24
C MET A 88 4.16 29.55 -7.55
N GLN A 89 3.22 29.35 -8.48
CA GLN A 89 2.80 28.02 -8.91
C GLN A 89 3.83 27.41 -9.86
N HIS A 90 4.20 26.16 -9.62
CA HIS A 90 5.09 25.36 -10.45
C HIS A 90 4.41 24.06 -10.86
N GLN A 91 4.75 23.59 -12.07
CA GLN A 91 4.31 22.30 -12.58
C GLN A 91 5.52 21.46 -12.97
N VAL A 92 5.64 20.27 -12.37
CA VAL A 92 6.75 19.35 -12.62
C VAL A 92 6.22 17.93 -12.80
N HIS A 93 7.02 17.04 -13.38
CA HIS A 93 6.68 15.63 -13.53
C HIS A 93 7.35 14.79 -12.44
N ARG A 94 6.59 13.92 -11.76
CA ARG A 94 7.11 13.02 -10.73
C ARG A 94 6.70 11.56 -10.96
N PRO A 95 7.57 10.59 -10.63
CA PRO A 95 7.18 9.18 -10.61
C PRO A 95 6.15 8.92 -9.51
N VAL A 96 5.31 7.89 -9.68
CA VAL A 96 4.13 7.66 -8.84
C VAL A 96 4.47 7.55 -7.35
N HIS A 97 5.56 6.88 -7.00
CA HIS A 97 6.00 6.71 -5.61
C HIS A 97 6.45 8.02 -4.93
N GLN A 98 6.68 9.10 -5.68
CA GLN A 98 6.99 10.43 -5.13
C GLN A 98 5.78 11.35 -5.01
N ILE A 99 4.62 10.92 -5.53
CA ILE A 99 3.39 11.69 -5.46
C ILE A 99 2.71 11.39 -4.12
N PRO A 100 2.16 12.40 -3.43
CA PRO A 100 1.42 12.17 -2.21
C PRO A 100 0.30 11.16 -2.43
N HIS A 101 0.27 10.11 -1.62
CA HIS A 101 -0.71 9.04 -1.78
C HIS A 101 -1.18 8.45 -0.46
N TYR A 102 -2.32 7.77 -0.54
CA TYR A 102 -2.91 7.01 0.53
C TYR A 102 -3.19 5.59 0.04
N THR A 103 -2.61 4.61 0.74
CA THR A 103 -2.92 3.20 0.55
C THR A 103 -4.31 2.91 1.11
N PHE A 104 -5.32 2.90 0.24
CA PHE A 104 -6.70 2.69 0.63
C PHE A 104 -6.92 1.29 1.18
N GLY A 105 -6.34 0.27 0.55
CA GLY A 105 -6.53 -1.11 0.99
C GLY A 105 -6.16 -2.13 -0.06
N ARG A 106 -6.64 -3.36 0.14
CA ARG A 106 -6.40 -4.49 -0.77
C ARG A 106 -7.69 -5.05 -1.35
N VAL A 107 -7.64 -5.52 -2.59
CA VAL A 107 -8.80 -6.11 -3.28
C VAL A 107 -9.08 -7.50 -2.69
N VAL A 108 -10.32 -7.76 -2.28
CA VAL A 108 -10.68 -9.08 -1.75
C VAL A 108 -10.67 -10.10 -2.88
N GLY A 109 -10.03 -11.25 -2.65
CA GLY A 109 -9.80 -12.28 -3.66
C GLY A 109 -8.54 -12.08 -4.50
N PHE A 110 -7.87 -10.92 -4.39
CA PHE A 110 -6.59 -10.60 -5.00
C PHE A 110 -5.76 -9.78 -4.02
N GLU A 111 -5.32 -10.41 -2.93
CA GLU A 111 -4.74 -9.72 -1.78
C GLU A 111 -3.38 -9.07 -2.05
N ASP A 112 -2.74 -9.45 -3.15
CA ASP A 112 -1.49 -8.84 -3.64
C ASP A 112 -1.74 -7.52 -4.40
N ILE A 113 -3.00 -7.21 -4.73
CA ILE A 113 -3.38 -5.95 -5.38
C ILE A 113 -3.77 -4.91 -4.31
N SER A 114 -2.90 -3.92 -4.15
CA SER A 114 -3.15 -2.73 -3.35
C SER A 114 -3.83 -1.63 -4.19
N LEU A 115 -4.77 -0.92 -3.56
CA LEU A 115 -5.45 0.25 -4.11
C LEU A 115 -4.87 1.52 -3.47
N TYR A 116 -4.53 2.48 -4.31
CA TYR A 116 -3.95 3.77 -3.91
C TYR A 116 -4.80 4.92 -4.41
N PHE A 117 -5.00 5.93 -3.57
CA PHE A 117 -5.43 7.26 -4.01
C PHE A 117 -4.21 8.16 -4.12
N LEU A 118 -4.06 8.81 -5.28
CA LEU A 118 -2.98 9.75 -5.56
C LEU A 118 -3.51 11.19 -5.45
N PHE A 119 -2.69 12.10 -4.93
CA PHE A 119 -3.03 13.51 -4.74
C PHE A 119 -1.97 14.44 -5.37
N PRO A 120 -1.95 14.57 -6.71
CA PRO A 120 -0.92 15.33 -7.44
C PRO A 120 -0.82 16.82 -7.07
N ASN A 121 -1.90 17.42 -6.59
CA ASN A 121 -1.96 18.84 -6.21
C ASN A 121 -1.64 19.09 -4.72
N LEU A 122 -1.31 18.05 -3.96
CA LEU A 122 -0.80 18.16 -2.59
C LEU A 122 0.72 17.97 -2.54
N TYR A 123 1.38 17.92 -3.70
CA TYR A 123 2.83 17.77 -3.78
C TYR A 123 3.53 19.01 -3.21
N GLN A 124 4.63 18.79 -2.49
CA GLN A 124 5.52 19.83 -1.99
C GLN A 124 6.95 19.41 -2.28
N GLU A 125 7.76 20.33 -2.80
CA GLU A 125 9.12 20.02 -3.23
C GLU A 125 10.05 19.68 -2.06
N GLU A 126 9.79 20.26 -0.89
CA GLU A 126 10.58 20.08 0.32
C GLU A 126 10.30 18.75 1.03
N GLN A 127 9.20 18.07 0.66
CA GLN A 127 8.76 16.85 1.34
C GLN A 127 9.61 15.65 0.93
N LYS A 128 10.23 15.00 1.92
CA LYS A 128 11.12 13.84 1.70
C LYS A 128 10.40 12.51 1.49
N CYS A 129 9.09 12.46 1.69
CA CYS A 129 8.29 11.24 1.55
C CYS A 129 6.99 11.54 0.83
N SER A 130 6.33 10.51 0.30
CA SER A 130 5.04 10.60 -0.39
C SER A 130 3.82 10.53 0.54
N LYS A 131 4.01 10.66 1.84
CA LYS A 131 2.90 10.60 2.80
C LYS A 131 2.11 11.89 2.78
N LEU A 132 0.79 11.79 2.84
CA LEU A 132 -0.05 12.95 3.16
C LEU A 132 0.30 13.48 4.55
N ARG A 133 0.29 14.80 4.72
CA ARG A 133 0.43 15.44 6.04
C ARG A 133 -0.78 15.09 6.91
N ASP A 134 -0.61 15.16 8.23
CA ASP A 134 -1.67 14.81 9.19
C ASP A 134 -2.95 15.62 8.97
N GLU A 135 -2.81 16.91 8.65
CA GLU A 135 -3.94 17.80 8.37
C GLU A 135 -4.67 17.44 7.08
N ASP A 136 -3.93 17.19 6.00
CA ASP A 136 -4.50 16.82 4.70
C ASP A 136 -5.20 15.45 4.79
N PHE A 137 -4.59 14.50 5.50
CA PHE A 137 -5.18 13.18 5.70
C PHE A 137 -6.40 13.22 6.64
N ARG A 138 -6.38 14.05 7.68
CA ARG A 138 -7.57 14.27 8.52
C ARG A 138 -8.72 14.86 7.69
N LEU A 139 -8.44 15.88 6.87
CA LEU A 139 -9.44 16.47 5.98
C LEU A 139 -10.00 15.43 4.99
N TRP A 140 -9.12 14.64 4.37
CA TRP A 140 -9.52 13.55 3.49
C TRP A 140 -10.43 12.53 4.20
N MET A 141 -10.05 12.08 5.38
CA MET A 141 -10.80 11.06 6.13
C MET A 141 -12.14 11.60 6.63
N ASP A 142 -12.12 12.71 7.35
CA ASP A 142 -13.30 13.21 8.07
C ASP A 142 -14.23 14.04 7.18
N GLY A 143 -13.68 14.73 6.17
CA GLY A 143 -14.44 15.58 5.26
C GLY A 143 -14.94 14.88 4.00
N ILE A 144 -14.28 13.80 3.57
CA ILE A 144 -14.56 13.18 2.27
C ILE A 144 -14.89 11.69 2.43
N LEU A 145 -13.92 10.88 2.88
CA LEU A 145 -14.01 9.43 2.76
C LEU A 145 -15.02 8.80 3.74
N LEU A 146 -14.94 9.14 5.04
CA LEU A 146 -15.85 8.58 6.03
C LEU A 146 -17.30 9.01 5.75
N PRO A 147 -17.62 10.30 5.50
CA PRO A 147 -18.98 10.68 5.12
C PRO A 147 -19.52 9.88 3.92
N ALA A 148 -18.71 9.69 2.87
CA ALA A 148 -19.11 8.90 1.70
C ALA A 148 -19.40 7.43 2.05
N ILE A 149 -18.59 6.81 2.90
CA ILE A 149 -18.82 5.43 3.39
C ILE A 149 -20.11 5.37 4.23
N TYR A 150 -20.24 6.22 5.24
CA TYR A 150 -21.39 6.20 6.17
C TYR A 150 -22.73 6.52 5.48
N GLN A 151 -22.72 7.26 4.36
CA GLN A 151 -23.93 7.50 3.56
C GLN A 151 -24.38 6.28 2.75
N CYS A 152 -23.45 5.42 2.37
CA CYS A 152 -23.69 4.30 1.45
C CYS A 152 -23.98 2.97 2.15
N TYR A 153 -23.51 2.79 3.38
CA TYR A 153 -23.69 1.55 4.14
C TYR A 153 -24.69 1.73 5.28
N SER A 154 -25.42 0.65 5.59
CA SER A 154 -26.33 0.67 6.75
C SER A 154 -25.56 0.76 8.08
N SER A 155 -26.22 1.28 9.12
CA SER A 155 -25.64 1.40 10.47
C SER A 155 -25.07 0.09 11.01
N ALA A 156 -25.73 -1.05 10.72
CA ALA A 156 -25.25 -2.37 11.10
C ALA A 156 -23.91 -2.74 10.46
N HIS A 157 -23.65 -2.30 9.23
CA HIS A 157 -22.38 -2.54 8.54
C HIS A 157 -21.26 -1.67 9.11
N VAL A 158 -21.53 -0.39 9.37
CA VAL A 158 -20.51 0.60 9.75
C VAL A 158 -20.30 0.74 11.26
N GLN A 159 -21.06 0.02 12.10
CA GLN A 159 -21.00 0.14 13.56
C GLN A 159 -19.59 -0.05 14.15
N HIS A 160 -18.74 -0.81 13.46
CA HIS A 160 -17.38 -1.13 13.89
C HIS A 160 -16.32 -0.28 13.18
N TYR A 161 -16.70 0.52 12.18
CA TYR A 161 -15.80 1.41 11.47
C TYR A 161 -15.39 2.59 12.36
N PRO A 162 -14.22 3.18 12.11
CA PRO A 162 -13.83 4.38 12.81
C PRO A 162 -14.76 5.55 12.45
N SER A 163 -15.17 6.28 13.47
CA SER A 163 -15.99 7.48 13.33
C SER A 163 -15.21 8.71 12.88
N SER A 164 -13.87 8.69 12.96
CA SER A 164 -12.98 9.77 12.53
C SER A 164 -11.54 9.29 12.33
N TYR A 165 -10.71 10.16 11.75
CA TYR A 165 -9.26 10.03 11.72
C TYR A 165 -8.68 9.81 13.12
N ASP A 166 -9.08 10.65 14.09
CA ASP A 166 -8.55 10.55 15.46
C ASP A 166 -8.99 9.26 16.15
N HIS A 167 -10.20 8.76 15.91
CA HIS A 167 -10.64 7.43 16.38
C HIS A 167 -9.73 6.33 15.79
N SER A 168 -9.48 6.35 14.48
CA SER A 168 -8.58 5.39 13.81
C SER A 168 -7.18 5.40 14.41
N ARG A 169 -6.63 6.60 14.64
CA ARG A 169 -5.29 6.80 15.20
C ARG A 169 -5.20 6.29 16.64
N CYS A 170 -6.14 6.66 17.50
CA CYS A 170 -6.19 6.19 18.89
C CYS A 170 -6.30 4.67 18.96
N ASN A 171 -7.18 4.07 18.14
CA ASN A 171 -7.36 2.62 18.13
C ASN A 171 -6.10 1.89 17.62
N SER A 172 -5.43 2.41 16.60
CA SER A 172 -4.17 1.83 16.11
C SER A 172 -3.02 1.90 17.11
N THR A 173 -2.99 2.92 17.96
CA THR A 173 -1.92 3.10 18.97
C THR A 173 -2.27 2.49 20.33
N ALA A 174 -3.54 2.13 20.56
CA ALA A 174 -4.06 1.63 21.83
C ALA A 174 -3.25 0.45 22.37
N ARG A 175 -3.00 -0.59 21.56
CA ARG A 175 -2.18 -1.73 22.01
C ARG A 175 -0.76 -1.32 22.43
N GLY A 176 -0.16 -0.35 21.77
CA GLY A 176 1.15 0.18 22.15
C GLY A 176 1.10 0.87 23.51
N VAL A 177 0.09 1.71 23.73
CA VAL A 177 -0.13 2.45 24.99
C VAL A 177 -0.51 1.53 26.16
N GLU A 178 -1.37 0.54 25.92
CA GLU A 178 -1.79 -0.46 26.90
C GLU A 178 -0.63 -1.38 27.29
N THR A 179 0.22 -1.77 26.33
CA THR A 179 1.41 -2.59 26.60
C THR A 179 2.48 -1.78 27.33
N LEU A 180 2.63 -0.48 27.05
CA LEU A 180 3.52 0.42 27.81
C LEU A 180 3.12 0.55 29.29
N SER A 181 1.83 0.39 29.60
CA SER A 181 1.34 0.32 30.99
C SER A 181 1.81 -0.96 31.70
N GLN A 182 2.21 -1.99 30.95
CA GLN A 182 2.80 -3.24 31.42
C GLN A 182 4.31 -3.24 31.11
N ARG A 183 5.14 -2.55 31.91
CA ARG A 183 6.64 -2.54 31.93
C ARG A 183 7.39 -3.52 30.99
N VAL A 184 7.27 -3.38 29.67
CA VAL A 184 7.97 -4.14 28.64
C VAL A 184 8.27 -3.16 27.50
N ASP A 185 9.44 -3.32 26.89
CA ASP A 185 10.17 -2.34 26.07
C ASP A 185 9.36 -1.35 25.20
N PRO A 186 9.79 -0.07 25.13
CA PRO A 186 9.07 1.02 24.48
C PRO A 186 9.29 1.03 22.97
N VAL A 187 8.64 0.11 22.26
CA VAL A 187 8.37 0.30 20.83
C VAL A 187 6.87 0.44 20.69
N ALA A 188 6.42 1.67 20.42
CA ALA A 188 5.03 1.95 20.08
C ALA A 188 4.67 1.15 18.81
N ARG A 189 4.10 -0.04 19.00
CA ARG A 189 3.59 -0.86 17.90
C ARG A 189 2.21 -0.36 17.52
N GLU A 190 2.11 0.32 16.39
CA GLU A 190 0.83 0.59 15.75
C GLU A 190 0.21 -0.72 15.24
N GLN A 191 -1.04 -0.98 15.60
CA GLN A 191 -1.84 -2.07 15.07
C GLN A 191 -2.32 -1.74 13.67
N GLN A 192 -2.22 -2.72 12.78
CA GLN A 192 -2.86 -2.68 11.48
C GLN A 192 -4.37 -2.86 11.63
N LEU A 193 -5.11 -1.76 11.53
CA LEU A 193 -6.56 -1.78 11.47
C LEU A 193 -7.00 -2.00 10.02
N VAL A 194 -7.87 -2.98 9.81
CA VAL A 194 -8.41 -3.33 8.49
C VAL A 194 -9.89 -3.61 8.63
N TYR A 195 -10.69 -2.99 7.76
CA TYR A 195 -12.13 -3.10 7.72
C TYR A 195 -12.59 -3.63 6.36
N TYR A 196 -13.62 -4.45 6.33
CA TYR A 196 -14.17 -4.97 5.08
C TYR A 196 -15.24 -4.03 4.53
N LEU A 197 -15.01 -3.47 3.36
CA LEU A 197 -16.01 -2.74 2.58
C LEU A 197 -16.69 -3.69 1.60
N SER A 198 -18.00 -3.86 1.72
CA SER A 198 -18.80 -4.74 0.86
C SER A 198 -18.88 -4.21 -0.57
N PRO A 199 -18.83 -5.07 -1.61
CA PRO A 199 -18.83 -4.62 -3.01
C PRO A 199 -20.11 -3.87 -3.43
N GLU A 200 -21.24 -4.12 -2.75
CA GLU A 200 -22.56 -3.65 -3.15
C GLU A 200 -22.66 -2.12 -3.28
N ALA A 201 -21.98 -1.39 -2.39
CA ALA A 201 -22.08 0.07 -2.33
C ALA A 201 -20.82 0.80 -2.82
N LEU A 202 -19.79 0.08 -3.30
CA LEU A 202 -18.52 0.70 -3.71
C LEU A 202 -18.68 1.70 -4.85
N ALA A 203 -19.64 1.48 -5.75
CA ALA A 203 -19.95 2.40 -6.84
C ALA A 203 -20.42 3.76 -6.31
N ASP A 204 -21.34 3.72 -5.35
CA ASP A 204 -21.95 4.91 -4.75
C ASP A 204 -20.98 5.62 -3.81
N VAL A 205 -20.15 4.87 -3.07
CA VAL A 205 -19.06 5.44 -2.25
C VAL A 205 -18.14 6.28 -3.12
N TRP A 206 -17.74 5.77 -4.29
CA TRP A 206 -16.90 6.53 -5.22
C TRP A 206 -17.61 7.76 -5.78
N ALA A 207 -18.89 7.64 -6.12
CA ALA A 207 -19.68 8.79 -6.58
C ALA A 207 -19.77 9.90 -5.51
N ASN A 208 -19.98 9.53 -4.24
CA ASN A 208 -20.03 10.48 -3.12
C ASN A 208 -18.66 11.11 -2.83
N ILE A 209 -17.55 10.35 -2.96
CA ILE A 209 -16.19 10.91 -2.88
C ILE A 209 -16.02 12.00 -3.95
N LEU A 210 -16.35 11.69 -5.21
CA LEU A 210 -16.23 12.65 -6.31
C LEU A 210 -17.13 13.87 -6.07
N ALA A 211 -18.38 13.68 -5.65
CA ALA A 211 -19.29 14.77 -5.34
C ALA A 211 -18.71 15.71 -4.26
N SER A 212 -18.14 15.15 -3.19
CA SER A 212 -17.50 15.93 -2.13
C SER A 212 -16.31 16.74 -2.66
N VAL A 213 -15.39 16.09 -3.39
CA VAL A 213 -14.19 16.75 -3.97
C VAL A 213 -14.56 17.89 -4.93
N PHE A 214 -15.57 17.71 -5.76
CA PHE A 214 -15.98 18.75 -6.71
C PHE A 214 -16.84 19.84 -6.08
N SER A 215 -17.55 19.54 -4.99
CA SER A 215 -18.39 20.53 -4.28
C SER A 215 -17.60 21.56 -3.48
N THR A 216 -16.34 21.28 -3.13
CA THR A 216 -15.48 22.19 -2.34
C THR A 216 -14.86 23.34 -3.15
N THR A 217 -15.30 23.55 -4.40
CA THR A 217 -14.80 24.61 -5.29
C THR A 217 -15.77 25.80 -5.36
N THR A 218 -16.17 26.35 -4.21
CA THR A 218 -16.93 27.61 -4.14
C THR A 218 -16.28 28.58 -3.18
#